data_AF-A0A4R5F9E8-F1
#
_entry.id   AF-A0A4R5F9E8-F1
#
_cell.length_a   1.000
_cell.length_b   1.000
_cell.length_c   1.000
_cell.angle_alpha   90.00
_cell.angle_beta   90.00
_cell.angle_gamma   90.00
#
_symmetry.space_group_name_H-M   'P 1'
#
loop_
_entity.id
_entity.type
_entity.pdbx_description
1 polymer ?
#
loop_
_entity_poly.entity_id
_entity_poly.type
_entity_poly.pdbx_seq_one_letter_code
_entity_poly.pdbx_strand_id
1 'polypeptide(L)'
;MRNLAVLEPVNIVLFGLVAFVVLPAPLNTVNVTGFVLVAVHLLIGGAYWAIKVRQVRARLPRPPMIAAFRWLRRLCEAALVAGFVVLAVAAARGEMGLGSVPGVLFSLLAVAEYVNYFHWQLSHQTSADLTRLLRTRRVHRSHLYLDMRAHRD
;
A
#
# COMPACT_ATOMS: atom_id res chain seq x y z
N MET A 1 8.94 11.94 8.77
CA MET A 1 9.40 10.52 8.78
C MET A 1 8.78 9.70 9.91
N ARG A 2 8.89 10.09 11.19
CA ARG A 2 8.26 9.35 12.32
C ARG A 2 6.74 9.24 12.21
N ASN A 3 6.09 10.23 11.60
CA ASN A 3 4.65 10.22 11.40
C ASN A 3 4.21 9.10 10.43
N LEU A 4 5.02 8.65 9.49
CA LEU A 4 4.57 7.71 8.46
C LEU A 4 4.26 6.31 9.03
N ALA A 5 5.20 5.77 9.80
CA ALA A 5 5.03 4.48 10.46
C ALA A 5 3.86 4.44 11.46
N VAL A 6 3.42 5.60 11.97
CA VAL A 6 2.28 5.72 12.89
C VAL A 6 0.98 6.00 12.12
N LEU A 7 1.05 6.75 11.03
CA LEU A 7 -0.10 7.11 10.21
C LEU A 7 -0.68 5.90 9.47
N GLU A 8 0.12 4.92 9.09
CA GLU A 8 -0.40 3.75 8.37
C GLU A 8 -1.32 2.86 9.22
N PRO A 9 -0.97 2.46 10.46
CA PRO A 9 -1.90 1.80 11.37
C PRO A 9 -3.16 2.64 11.66
N VAL A 10 -3.01 3.97 11.79
CA VAL A 10 -4.14 4.88 11.97
C VAL A 10 -5.05 4.88 10.73
N ASN A 11 -4.48 4.89 9.52
CA ASN A 11 -5.23 4.81 8.27
C ASN A 11 -6.00 3.50 8.15
N ILE A 12 -5.43 2.36 8.60
CA ILE A 12 -6.14 1.07 8.61
C ILE A 12 -7.39 1.15 9.49
N VAL A 13 -7.24 1.67 10.72
CA VAL A 13 -8.37 1.84 11.64
C VAL A 13 -9.40 2.80 11.06
N LEU A 14 -8.96 3.93 10.53
CA LEU A 14 -9.84 4.94 9.93
C LEU A 14 -10.61 4.37 8.74
N PHE A 15 -9.94 3.68 7.81
CA PHE A 15 -10.58 3.06 6.65
C PHE A 15 -11.59 1.99 7.07
N GLY A 16 -11.26 1.18 8.07
CA GLY A 16 -12.16 0.18 8.61
C GLY A 16 -13.40 0.80 9.25
N LEU A 17 -13.21 1.82 10.11
CA LEU A 17 -14.31 2.54 10.75
C LEU A 17 -15.21 3.24 9.73
N VAL A 18 -14.63 3.94 8.77
CA VAL A 18 -15.41 4.65 7.75
C VAL A 18 -16.21 3.67 6.90
N ALA A 19 -15.59 2.59 6.41
CA ALA A 19 -16.29 1.65 5.55
C ALA A 19 -17.35 0.84 6.29
N PHE A 20 -17.04 0.27 7.46
CA PHE A 20 -17.90 -0.72 8.10
C PHE A 20 -18.80 -0.16 9.21
N VAL A 21 -18.51 1.04 9.73
CA VAL A 21 -19.32 1.68 10.78
C VAL A 21 -20.07 2.90 10.25
N VAL A 22 -19.39 3.79 9.53
CA VAL A 22 -20.00 5.05 9.04
C VAL A 22 -20.79 4.85 7.75
N LEU A 23 -20.26 4.08 6.79
CA LEU A 23 -20.88 3.78 5.49
C LEU A 23 -21.67 2.46 5.46
N PRO A 24 -21.98 1.90 6.64
CA PRO A 24 -22.22 0.48 6.93
C PRO A 24 -22.08 -0.49 5.73
N ALA A 25 -20.89 -0.60 5.16
CA ALA A 25 -20.63 -1.49 4.05
C ALA A 25 -20.85 -2.95 4.48
N PRO A 26 -21.53 -3.78 3.67
CA PRO A 26 -21.78 -5.17 4.03
C PRO A 26 -20.46 -5.94 4.19
N LEU A 27 -20.39 -6.81 5.19
CA LEU A 27 -19.25 -7.72 5.41
C LEU A 27 -19.28 -8.91 4.44
N ASN A 28 -19.27 -8.62 3.14
CA ASN A 28 -19.16 -9.63 2.09
C ASN A 28 -17.69 -9.91 1.75
N THR A 29 -17.46 -11.00 1.01
CA THR A 29 -16.12 -11.45 0.65
C THR A 29 -15.32 -10.38 -0.11
N VAL A 30 -15.97 -9.58 -0.98
CA VAL A 30 -15.30 -8.54 -1.78
C VAL A 30 -14.79 -7.40 -0.89
N ASN A 31 -15.63 -6.90 0.02
CA ASN A 31 -15.28 -5.82 0.93
C ASN A 31 -14.19 -6.21 1.92
N VAL A 32 -14.32 -7.39 2.51
CA VAL A 32 -13.31 -7.93 3.44
C VAL A 32 -11.98 -8.15 2.72
N THR A 33 -12.00 -8.74 1.52
CA THR A 33 -10.78 -8.98 0.74
C THR A 33 -10.09 -7.67 0.37
N GLY A 34 -10.83 -6.69 -0.17
CA GLY A 34 -10.28 -5.38 -0.50
C GLY A 34 -9.66 -4.69 0.71
N PHE A 35 -10.37 -4.66 1.84
CA PHE A 35 -9.88 -4.07 3.09
C PHE A 35 -8.61 -4.75 3.60
N VAL A 36 -8.57 -6.08 3.61
CA VAL A 36 -7.38 -6.84 4.04
C VAL A 36 -6.20 -6.55 3.12
N LEU A 37 -6.40 -6.49 1.80
CA LEU A 37 -5.32 -6.19 0.86
C LEU A 37 -4.70 -4.82 1.11
N VAL A 38 -5.51 -3.77 1.27
CA VAL A 38 -4.98 -2.44 1.53
C VAL A 38 -4.34 -2.36 2.92
N ALA A 39 -4.93 -3.00 3.93
CA ALA A 39 -4.37 -3.03 5.27
C ALA A 39 -2.98 -3.68 5.30
N VAL A 40 -2.82 -4.82 4.62
CA VAL A 40 -1.51 -5.47 4.47
C VAL A 40 -0.50 -4.55 3.78
N HIS A 41 -0.89 -3.86 2.71
CA HIS A 41 0.02 -2.94 2.01
C HIS A 41 0.44 -1.75 2.90
N LEU A 42 -0.49 -1.17 3.66
CA LEU A 42 -0.19 -0.10 4.62
C LEU A 42 0.74 -0.58 5.74
N LEU A 43 0.57 -1.80 6.26
CA LEU A 43 1.49 -2.38 7.25
C LEU A 43 2.91 -2.56 6.68
N ILE A 44 3.02 -2.98 5.42
CA ILE A 44 4.30 -3.18 4.74
C ILE A 44 4.99 -1.84 4.50
N GLY A 45 4.23 -0.82 4.07
CA GLY A 45 4.71 0.55 3.99
C GLY A 45 5.23 1.08 5.33
N GLY A 46 4.50 0.81 6.40
CA GLY A 46 4.84 1.22 7.77
C GLY A 46 6.08 0.53 8.30
N ALA A 47 6.20 -0.77 8.04
CA ALA A 47 7.40 -1.52 8.36
C ALA A 47 8.63 -0.93 7.63
N TYR A 48 8.49 -0.61 6.34
CA TYR A 48 9.56 0.02 5.57
C TYR A 48 9.97 1.37 6.16
N TRP A 49 9.01 2.26 6.44
CA TRP A 49 9.31 3.56 7.02
C TRP A 49 9.90 3.46 8.42
N ALA A 50 9.44 2.53 9.25
CA ALA A 50 10.03 2.27 10.56
C ALA A 50 11.51 1.84 10.44
N ILE A 51 11.81 0.95 9.49
CA ILE A 51 13.17 0.52 9.18
C ILE A 51 14.02 1.69 8.65
N LYS A 52 13.45 2.53 7.78
CA LYS A 52 14.14 3.71 7.23
C LYS A 52 14.46 4.74 8.32
N VAL A 53 13.54 4.96 9.26
CA VAL A 53 13.79 5.84 10.42
C VAL A 53 14.91 5.26 11.30
N ARG A 54 14.93 3.94 11.52
CA ARG A 54 16.01 3.28 12.25
C ARG A 54 17.36 3.45 11.53
N GLN A 55 17.39 3.29 10.20
CA GLN A 55 18.59 3.52 9.39
C GLN A 55 19.15 4.93 9.63
N VAL A 56 18.32 5.97 9.49
CA VAL A 56 18.74 7.37 9.64
C VAL A 56 19.24 7.65 11.07
N ARG A 57 18.52 7.15 12.09
CA ARG A 57 18.90 7.37 13.49
C ARG A 57 20.21 6.68 13.87
N ALA A 58 20.41 5.45 13.39
CA ALA A 58 21.62 4.67 13.63
C ALA A 58 22.75 4.98 12.64
N ARG A 59 22.56 5.96 11.74
CA ARG A 59 23.50 6.33 10.66
C ARG A 59 24.00 5.12 9.85
N LEU A 60 23.13 4.13 9.65
CA LEU A 60 23.49 2.92 8.92
C LEU A 60 23.60 3.23 7.43
N PRO A 61 24.60 2.67 6.73
CA PRO A 61 24.78 2.90 5.31
C PRO A 61 23.61 2.35 4.49
N ARG A 62 22.92 1.31 4.98
CA ARG A 62 21.80 0.64 4.31
C ARG A 62 20.67 0.31 5.30
N PRO A 63 19.40 0.25 4.85
CA PRO A 63 18.30 -0.15 5.71
C PRO A 63 18.46 -1.62 6.13
N PRO A 64 18.37 -1.95 7.43
CA PRO A 64 18.44 -3.34 7.86
C PRO A 64 17.25 -4.13 7.29
N MET A 65 17.48 -5.42 7.01
CA MET A 65 16.44 -6.34 6.49
C MET A 65 15.85 -5.97 5.12
N ILE A 66 16.46 -5.05 4.36
CA ILE A 66 15.97 -4.68 3.02
C ILE A 66 15.86 -5.87 2.06
N ALA A 67 16.67 -6.91 2.26
CA ALA A 67 16.58 -8.18 1.53
C ALA A 67 15.23 -8.91 1.73
N ALA A 68 14.61 -8.80 2.91
CA ALA A 68 13.31 -9.41 3.20
C ALA A 68 12.18 -8.79 2.37
N PHE A 69 12.29 -7.51 2.01
CA PHE A 69 11.31 -6.83 1.15
C PHE A 69 11.24 -7.42 -0.27
N ARG A 70 12.25 -8.18 -0.72
CA ARG A 70 12.17 -8.94 -1.98
C ARG A 70 11.15 -10.06 -1.90
N TRP A 71 11.16 -10.80 -0.80
CA TRP A 71 10.17 -11.86 -0.55
C TRP A 71 8.79 -11.27 -0.30
N LEU A 72 8.74 -10.18 0.47
CA LEU A 72 7.51 -9.46 0.74
C LEU A 72 6.86 -8.91 -0.52
N ARG A 73 7.67 -8.43 -1.49
CA ARG A 73 7.17 -8.04 -2.82
C ARG A 73 6.46 -9.19 -3.53
N ARG A 74 7.03 -10.40 -3.52
CA ARG A 74 6.41 -11.59 -4.13
C ARG A 74 5.13 -11.97 -3.41
N LEU A 75 5.11 -11.86 -2.09
CA LEU A 75 3.91 -12.09 -1.31
C LEU A 75 2.82 -11.06 -1.63
N CYS A 76 3.15 -9.78 -1.77
CA CYS A 76 2.21 -8.75 -2.23
C CYS A 76 1.68 -9.04 -3.63
N GLU A 77 2.55 -9.40 -4.58
CA GLU A 77 2.15 -9.79 -5.95
C GLU A 77 1.14 -10.94 -5.91
N ALA A 78 1.46 -12.01 -5.15
CA ALA A 78 0.57 -13.16 -4.99
C ALA A 78 -0.76 -12.78 -4.32
N ALA A 79 -0.73 -11.94 -3.29
CA ALA A 79 -1.93 -11.47 -2.60
C ALA A 79 -2.84 -10.65 -3.52
N LEU A 80 -2.26 -9.75 -4.33
CA LEU A 80 -3.03 -8.97 -5.31
C LEU A 80 -3.66 -9.86 -6.39
N VAL A 81 -2.92 -10.85 -6.89
CA VAL A 81 -3.46 -11.84 -7.85
C VAL A 81 -4.61 -12.62 -7.23
N ALA A 82 -4.44 -13.13 -6.00
CA ALA A 82 -5.48 -13.85 -5.28
C ALA A 82 -6.73 -12.99 -5.07
N GLY A 83 -6.56 -11.72 -4.69
CA GLY A 83 -7.65 -10.77 -4.57
C GLY A 83 -8.38 -10.51 -5.88
N PHE A 84 -7.64 -10.37 -6.99
CA PHE A 84 -8.24 -10.23 -8.31
C PHE A 84 -9.07 -11.45 -8.70
N VAL A 85 -8.61 -12.66 -8.37
CA VAL A 85 -9.38 -13.91 -8.56
C VAL A 85 -10.68 -13.88 -7.75
N VAL A 86 -10.64 -13.44 -6.47
CA VAL A 86 -11.84 -13.30 -5.65
C VAL A 86 -12.85 -12.34 -6.28
N LEU A 87 -12.38 -11.18 -6.76
CA LEU A 87 -13.23 -10.22 -7.47
C LEU A 87 -13.82 -10.85 -8.74
N ALA A 88 -13.01 -11.50 -9.57
CA ALA A 88 -13.47 -12.13 -10.81
C ALA A 88 -14.52 -13.22 -10.56
N VAL A 89 -14.33 -14.05 -9.53
CA VAL A 89 -15.31 -15.08 -9.13
C VAL A 89 -16.60 -14.44 -8.65
N ALA A 90 -16.54 -13.42 -7.80
CA ALA A 90 -17.72 -12.71 -7.33
C ALA A 90 -18.50 -12.05 -8.48
N ALA A 91 -17.79 -11.46 -9.46
CA ALA A 91 -18.39 -10.91 -10.66
C ALA A 91 -19.07 -11.99 -11.51
N ALA A 92 -18.40 -13.12 -11.74
CA ALA A 92 -18.94 -14.24 -12.51
C ALA A 92 -20.19 -14.87 -11.88
N ARG A 93 -20.31 -14.80 -10.55
CA ARG A 93 -21.48 -15.29 -9.80
C ARG A 93 -22.62 -14.27 -9.69
N GLY A 94 -22.43 -13.05 -10.19
CA GLY A 94 -23.43 -11.98 -10.03
C GLY A 94 -23.53 -11.43 -8.60
N GLU A 95 -22.51 -11.67 -7.77
CA GLU A 95 -22.46 -11.21 -6.37
C GLU A 95 -21.95 -9.76 -6.25
N MET A 96 -21.58 -9.13 -7.37
CA MET A 96 -21.19 -7.73 -7.42
C MET A 96 -22.41 -6.80 -7.52
N GLY A 97 -22.55 -5.93 -6.52
CA GLY A 97 -23.53 -4.84 -6.53
C GLY A 97 -22.98 -3.58 -5.85
N LEU A 98 -23.83 -2.58 -5.63
CA LEU A 98 -23.45 -1.32 -4.99
C LEU A 98 -22.81 -1.52 -3.60
N GLY A 99 -23.25 -2.54 -2.87
CA GLY A 99 -22.66 -2.91 -1.58
C GLY A 99 -21.19 -3.35 -1.65
N SER A 100 -20.68 -3.73 -2.82
CA SER A 100 -19.29 -4.19 -3.03
C SER A 100 -18.35 -3.07 -3.49
N VAL A 101 -18.86 -1.85 -3.72
CA VAL A 101 -18.08 -0.69 -4.15
C VAL A 101 -16.91 -0.38 -3.19
N PRO A 102 -17.08 -0.40 -1.86
CA PRO A 102 -15.96 -0.16 -0.93
C PRO A 102 -14.81 -1.16 -1.11
N GLY A 103 -15.12 -2.45 -1.30
CA GLY A 103 -14.12 -3.49 -1.53
C GLY A 103 -13.36 -3.32 -2.84
N VAL A 104 -14.04 -2.88 -3.90
CA VAL A 104 -13.40 -2.54 -5.18
C VAL A 104 -12.47 -1.35 -4.99
N LEU A 105 -12.92 -0.28 -4.31
CA LEU A 105 -12.10 0.89 -4.02
C LEU A 105 -10.87 0.54 -3.17
N PHE A 106 -11.03 -0.31 -2.15
CA PHE A 106 -9.89 -0.79 -1.36
C PHE A 106 -8.94 -1.66 -2.16
N SER A 107 -9.44 -2.48 -3.08
CA SER A 107 -8.58 -3.28 -3.97
C SER A 107 -7.76 -2.37 -4.90
N LEU A 108 -8.37 -1.32 -5.45
CA LEU A 108 -7.67 -0.30 -6.24
C LEU A 108 -6.62 0.44 -5.39
N LEU A 109 -6.96 0.77 -4.15
CA LEU A 109 -6.03 1.42 -3.22
C LEU A 109 -4.87 0.50 -2.86
N ALA A 110 -5.10 -0.81 -2.68
CA ALA A 110 -4.04 -1.78 -2.45
C ALA A 110 -3.07 -1.88 -3.65
N VAL A 111 -3.60 -1.87 -4.88
CA VAL A 111 -2.76 -1.80 -6.09
C VAL A 111 -1.99 -0.50 -6.14
N ALA A 112 -2.63 0.63 -5.82
CA ALA A 112 -1.96 1.93 -5.77
C ALA A 112 -0.83 1.93 -4.73
N GLU A 113 -1.04 1.37 -3.53
CA GLU A 113 0.00 1.25 -2.51
C GLU A 113 1.14 0.29 -2.93
N TYR A 114 0.82 -0.83 -3.56
CA TYR A 114 1.84 -1.72 -4.14
C TYR A 114 2.72 -0.99 -5.13
N VAL A 115 2.10 -0.26 -6.06
CA VAL A 115 2.82 0.55 -7.05
C VAL A 115 3.62 1.66 -6.36
N ASN A 116 3.02 2.34 -5.38
CA ASN A 116 3.62 3.41 -4.59
C ASN A 116 4.93 2.97 -3.93
N TYR A 117 4.93 1.78 -3.32
CA TYR A 117 6.06 1.26 -2.58
C TYR A 117 7.08 0.52 -3.45
N PHE A 118 6.67 -0.26 -4.44
CA PHE A 118 7.60 -1.12 -5.20
C PHE A 118 8.03 -0.57 -6.56
N HIS A 119 7.38 0.48 -7.08
CA HIS A 119 7.64 0.94 -8.46
C HIS A 119 7.82 2.44 -8.60
N TRP A 120 6.80 3.24 -8.28
CA TRP A 120 6.75 4.68 -8.51
C TRP A 120 6.13 5.36 -7.31
N GLN A 121 6.74 6.44 -6.83
CA GLN A 121 6.19 7.22 -5.73
C GLN A 121 4.93 7.97 -6.20
N LEU A 122 3.76 7.51 -5.80
CA LEU A 122 2.46 8.12 -6.08
C LEU A 122 2.07 9.13 -5.00
N SER A 123 2.33 8.79 -3.72
CA SER A 123 2.04 9.69 -2.60
C SER A 123 3.09 10.80 -2.50
N HIS A 124 2.74 12.00 -2.95
CA HIS A 124 3.57 13.21 -2.80
C HIS A 124 3.10 13.97 -1.57
N GLN A 125 3.85 13.83 -0.47
CA GLN A 125 3.42 14.34 0.84
C GLN A 125 3.82 15.78 1.12
N THR A 126 4.60 16.40 0.24
CA THR A 126 5.05 17.79 0.41
C THR A 126 4.55 18.63 -0.76
N SER A 127 4.10 19.85 -0.48
CA SER A 127 3.71 20.82 -1.51
C SER A 127 4.84 21.07 -2.52
N ALA A 128 6.10 21.00 -2.09
CA ALA A 128 7.27 21.04 -2.95
C ALA A 128 7.34 19.86 -3.93
N ASP A 129 7.00 18.65 -3.49
CA ASP A 129 6.97 17.44 -4.31
C ASP A 129 5.82 17.50 -5.33
N LEU A 130 4.65 18.00 -4.93
CA LEU A 130 3.51 18.20 -5.82
C LEU A 130 3.80 19.29 -6.87
N THR A 131 4.35 20.43 -6.45
CA THR A 131 4.72 21.54 -7.35
C THR A 131 5.79 21.09 -8.36
N ARG A 132 6.75 20.27 -7.91
CA ARG A 132 7.76 19.68 -8.78
C ARG A 132 7.17 18.65 -9.75
N LEU A 133 6.26 17.80 -9.30
CA LEU A 133 5.56 16.84 -10.17
C LEU A 133 4.77 17.58 -11.24
N LEU A 134 4.02 18.62 -10.87
CA LEU A 134 3.27 19.47 -11.80
C LEU A 134 4.20 20.18 -12.81
N ARG A 135 5.37 20.64 -12.36
CA ARG A 135 6.36 21.32 -13.22
C ARG A 135 7.10 20.38 -14.16
N THR A 136 7.47 19.19 -13.70
CA THR A 136 8.36 18.29 -14.44
C THR A 136 7.63 17.14 -15.13
N ARG A 137 6.39 16.83 -14.73
CA ARG A 137 5.59 15.68 -15.15
C ARG A 137 6.33 14.34 -15.06
N ARG A 138 7.35 14.24 -14.19
CA ARG A 138 8.17 13.04 -14.01
C ARG A 138 7.93 12.43 -12.64
N VAL A 139 7.40 11.22 -12.64
CA VAL A 139 7.22 10.38 -11.45
C VAL A 139 8.57 9.75 -11.07
N HIS A 140 8.94 9.84 -9.79
CA HIS A 140 10.17 9.22 -9.28
C HIS A 140 9.97 7.75 -8.95
N ARG A 141 11.08 7.01 -8.96
CA ARG A 141 11.09 5.66 -8.39
C ARG A 141 10.92 5.75 -6.88
N SER A 142 10.17 4.82 -6.32
CA SER A 142 9.93 4.78 -4.88
C SER A 142 11.24 4.59 -4.11
N HIS A 143 11.29 5.11 -2.88
CA HIS A 143 12.48 4.96 -2.02
C HIS A 143 12.82 3.48 -1.77
N LEU A 144 11.81 2.63 -1.55
CA LEU A 144 12.02 1.20 -1.36
C LEU A 144 12.58 0.53 -2.62
N TYR A 145 12.13 0.91 -3.81
CA TYR A 145 12.71 0.41 -5.06
C TYR A 145 14.20 0.77 -5.19
N LEU A 146 14.56 2.03 -4.88
CA LEU A 146 15.94 2.51 -4.95
C LEU A 146 16.82 1.80 -3.91
N ASP A 147 16.36 1.65 -2.68
CA ASP A 147 17.07 0.94 -1.62
C ASP A 147 17.27 -0.55 -1.96
N MET A 148 16.25 -1.20 -2.53
CA MET A 148 16.36 -2.60 -2.99
C MET A 148 17.36 -2.75 -4.14
N ARG A 149 17.43 -1.77 -5.06
CA ARG A 149 18.38 -1.76 -6.16
C ARG A 149 19.81 -1.55 -5.65
N ALA A 150 20.02 -0.57 -4.77
CA ALA A 150 21.33 -0.27 -4.17
C ALA A 150 21.87 -1.40 -3.27
N HIS A 151 21.03 -2.36 -2.85
CA HIS A 151 21.46 -3.54 -2.11
C HIS A 151 21.79 -4.75 -2.99
N ARG A 152 21.57 -4.66 -4.31
CA ARG A 152 22.01 -5.68 -5.28
C ARG A 152 23.46 -5.48 -5.73
N ASP A 153 23.99 -4.28 -5.52
CA ASP A 153 25.37 -3.88 -5.77
C ASP A 153 26.20 -3.92 -4.46
#